data_AF-A0AAX0VQ64-F1
#
_entry.id   AF-A0AAX0VQ64-F1
#
_cell.length_a   1.000
_cell.length_b   1.000
_cell.length_c   1.000
_cell.angle_alpha   90.00
_cell.angle_beta   90.00
_cell.angle_gamma   90.00
#
_symmetry.space_group_name_H-M   'P 1'
#
loop_
_entity.id
_entity.type
_entity.pdbx_description
1 polymer ?
#
loop_
_entity_poly.entity_id
_entity_poly.type
_entity_poly.pdbx_seq_one_letter_code
_entity_poly.pdbx_strand_id
1 'polypeptide(L)'
;GAKIEVYLGYDQNLARLGSYTVDEVEVTGPPDTITIRGKASDMRGSGKTTRSGSWEGVPLAQIVRDVAARNGWTPVCSVQTKVARIDQNNESDFNFITRLARQYDCTAKVADGKLLVMPRQAGQSSSGKALAMITITRADVSRYSFKFGDRSSQKAVKTKHQDKKSGALAVIEL
;
A
#
# COMPACT_ATOMS: atom_id res chain seq x y z
N GLY A 1 -2.24 -5.11 21.94
CA GLY A 1 -1.71 -5.39 20.61
C GLY A 1 -0.35 -6.02 20.75
N ALA A 2 -0.31 -7.34 20.91
CA ALA A 2 0.95 -8.08 20.89
C ALA A 2 1.43 -8.21 19.44
N LYS A 3 2.74 -8.17 19.23
CA LYS A 3 3.35 -8.52 17.94
C LYS A 3 3.53 -10.02 17.87
N ILE A 4 3.05 -10.62 16.78
CA ILE A 4 3.21 -12.04 16.47
C ILE A 4 4.00 -12.14 15.18
N GLU A 5 5.08 -12.90 15.19
CA GLU A 5 5.79 -13.28 13.97
C GLU A 5 5.31 -14.64 13.51
N VAL A 6 4.99 -14.75 12.22
CA VAL A 6 4.47 -15.98 11.63
C VAL A 6 5.52 -16.59 10.72
N TYR A 7 5.81 -17.85 10.98
CA TYR A 7 6.70 -18.69 10.21
C TYR A 7 5.89 -19.90 9.73
N LEU A 8 6.00 -20.23 8.45
CA LEU A 8 5.30 -21.37 7.85
C LEU A 8 6.22 -22.10 6.88
N GLY A 9 6.10 -23.42 6.84
CA GLY A 9 6.87 -24.27 5.95
C GLY A 9 6.69 -25.73 6.31
N TYR A 10 7.48 -26.58 5.66
CA TYR A 10 7.50 -28.01 5.95
C TYR A 10 8.67 -28.33 6.88
N ASP A 11 8.40 -29.14 7.91
CA ASP A 11 9.37 -29.57 8.91
C ASP A 11 10.20 -28.40 9.48
N GLN A 12 11.52 -28.43 9.30
CA GLN A 12 12.43 -27.39 9.78
C GLN A 12 12.67 -26.25 8.77
N ASN A 13 12.14 -26.36 7.54
CA ASN A 13 12.29 -25.34 6.51
C ASN A 13 11.18 -24.30 6.60
N LEU A 14 11.27 -23.45 7.63
CA LEU A 14 10.29 -22.40 7.89
C LEU A 14 10.65 -21.09 7.18
N ALA A 15 9.72 -20.57 6.38
CA ALA A 15 9.82 -19.25 5.78
C ALA A 15 9.12 -18.22 6.68
N ARG A 16 9.77 -17.07 6.92
CA ARG A 16 9.15 -15.94 7.62
C ARG A 16 8.10 -15.31 6.71
N LEU A 17 6.83 -15.38 7.11
CA LEU A 17 5.72 -14.76 6.40
C LEU A 17 5.53 -13.28 6.76
N GLY A 18 5.86 -12.90 8.00
CA GLY A 18 5.85 -11.50 8.44
C GLY A 18 5.50 -11.33 9.90
N SER A 19 5.39 -10.07 10.32
CA SER A 19 4.95 -9.66 11.65
C SER A 19 3.56 -9.04 11.60
N TYR A 20 2.72 -9.41 12.55
CA TYR A 20 1.32 -9.00 12.65
C TYR A 20 1.04 -8.48 14.06
N THR A 21 0.21 -7.45 14.17
CA THR A 21 -0.27 -6.94 15.45
C THR A 21 -1.68 -7.45 15.70
N VAL A 22 -1.89 -8.13 16.83
CA VAL A 22 -3.21 -8.63 17.23
C VAL A 22 -4.16 -7.46 17.49
N ASP A 23 -5.27 -7.41 16.78
CA ASP A 23 -6.29 -6.38 16.93
C ASP A 23 -7.58 -6.89 17.59
N GLU A 24 -7.93 -8.15 17.37
CA GLU A 24 -9.16 -8.79 17.86
C GLU A 24 -8.90 -10.20 18.39
N VAL A 25 -9.58 -10.56 19.48
CA VAL A 25 -9.63 -11.91 20.04
C VAL A 25 -11.09 -12.26 20.27
N GLU A 26 -11.52 -13.35 19.64
CA GLU A 26 -12.89 -13.87 19.71
C GLU A 26 -12.85 -15.24 20.39
N VAL A 27 -13.74 -15.47 21.35
CA VAL A 27 -13.89 -16.76 22.05
C VAL A 27 -15.32 -17.23 21.86
N THR A 28 -15.50 -18.44 21.34
CA THR A 28 -16.81 -19.04 21.05
C THR A 28 -16.93 -20.42 21.67
N GLY A 29 -18.15 -20.91 21.88
CA GLY A 29 -18.44 -22.28 22.29
C GLY A 29 -19.94 -22.57 22.35
N PRO A 30 -20.36 -23.85 22.32
CA PRO A 30 -19.57 -25.07 22.11
C PRO A 30 -19.38 -25.45 20.61
N PRO A 31 -18.24 -26.07 20.21
CA PRO A 31 -17.04 -26.36 21.01
C PRO A 31 -16.18 -25.11 21.26
N ASP A 32 -15.46 -25.09 22.39
CA ASP A 32 -14.62 -23.96 22.80
C ASP A 32 -13.53 -23.66 21.77
N THR A 33 -13.60 -22.49 21.14
CA THR A 33 -12.71 -22.03 20.07
C THR A 33 -12.22 -20.61 20.35
N ILE A 34 -10.93 -20.34 20.13
CA ILE A 34 -10.35 -18.99 20.20
C ILE A 34 -9.85 -18.60 18.81
N THR A 35 -10.35 -17.47 18.28
CA THR A 35 -9.88 -16.87 17.03
C THR A 35 -9.10 -15.59 17.34
N ILE A 36 -7.82 -15.57 16.99
CA ILE A 36 -6.94 -14.40 17.14
C ILE A 36 -6.74 -13.78 15.76
N ARG A 37 -7.20 -12.54 15.58
CA ARG A 37 -7.00 -11.80 14.32
C ARG A 37 -5.87 -10.78 14.49
N GLY A 38 -5.03 -10.68 13.46
CA GLY A 38 -3.91 -9.74 13.43
C GLY A 38 -3.76 -9.09 12.06
N LYS A 39 -3.29 -7.84 12.07
CA LYS A 39 -3.07 -7.05 10.85
C LYS A 39 -1.59 -6.69 10.70
N ALA A 40 -1.14 -6.57 9.45
CA ALA A 40 0.26 -6.27 9.10
C ALA A 40 0.69 -4.84 9.51
N SER A 41 -0.28 -3.93 9.63
CA SER A 41 -0.10 -2.61 10.19
C SER A 41 -0.71 -2.57 11.59
N ASP A 42 -0.04 -1.90 12.53
CA ASP A 42 -0.62 -1.62 13.84
C ASP A 42 -1.80 -0.65 13.68
N MET A 43 -3.00 -1.22 13.68
CA MET A 43 -4.26 -0.49 13.53
C MET A 43 -4.69 0.24 14.79
N ARG A 44 -3.96 0.07 15.91
CA ARG A 44 -4.12 0.84 17.14
C ARG A 44 -3.14 2.03 17.20
N GLY A 45 -2.19 2.12 16.27
CA GLY A 45 -1.26 3.24 16.14
C GLY A 45 -1.90 4.50 15.56
N SER A 46 -1.12 5.59 15.52
CA SER A 46 -1.57 6.92 15.07
C SER A 46 -1.91 7.03 13.58
N GLY A 47 -1.69 5.97 12.78
CA GLY A 47 -1.93 6.01 11.34
C GLY A 47 -3.40 6.19 10.96
N LYS A 48 -4.34 5.87 11.88
CA LYS A 48 -5.77 6.14 11.71
C LYS A 48 -6.20 7.54 12.14
N THR A 49 -5.36 8.25 12.90
CA THR A 49 -5.67 9.60 13.35
C THR A 49 -5.84 10.51 12.14
N THR A 50 -6.96 11.23 12.09
CA THR A 50 -7.20 12.23 11.06
C THR A 50 -6.33 13.44 11.32
N ARG A 51 -5.70 13.96 10.26
CA ARG A 51 -4.78 15.08 10.36
C ARG A 51 -4.96 16.01 9.17
N SER A 52 -4.41 17.20 9.32
CA SER A 52 -4.25 18.14 8.23
C SER A 52 -2.78 18.56 8.12
N GLY A 53 -2.30 18.77 6.90
CA GLY A 53 -0.93 19.14 6.60
C GLY A 53 -0.76 19.41 5.11
N SER A 54 0.26 20.17 4.75
CA SER A 54 0.49 20.62 3.38
C SER A 54 1.95 20.47 3.00
N TRP A 55 2.19 20.07 1.77
CA TRP A 55 3.52 19.94 1.18
C TRP A 55 3.53 20.59 -0.20
N GLU A 56 4.60 21.32 -0.51
CA GLU A 56 4.74 22.07 -1.75
C GLU A 56 6.17 21.94 -2.29
N GLY A 57 6.29 21.56 -3.56
CA GLY A 57 7.57 21.42 -4.26
C GLY A 57 8.51 20.33 -3.73
N VAL A 58 8.03 19.41 -2.89
CA VAL A 58 8.88 18.38 -2.24
C VAL A 58 8.88 17.05 -3.01
N PRO A 59 9.96 16.25 -2.92
CA PRO A 59 9.96 14.88 -3.45
C PRO A 59 8.91 14.00 -2.75
N LEU A 60 8.29 13.08 -3.49
CA LEU A 60 7.34 12.12 -2.91
C LEU A 60 7.98 11.31 -1.77
N ALA A 61 9.24 10.91 -1.93
CA ALA A 61 10.00 10.24 -0.87
C ALA A 61 10.09 11.08 0.42
N GLN A 62 10.14 12.41 0.35
CA GLN A 62 10.13 13.27 1.54
C GLN A 62 8.81 13.16 2.28
N ILE A 63 7.68 13.24 1.57
CA ILE A 63 6.35 13.12 2.18
C ILE A 63 6.19 11.76 2.85
N VAL A 64 6.65 10.69 2.19
CA VAL A 64 6.65 9.33 2.76
C VAL A 64 7.49 9.27 4.03
N ARG A 65 8.66 9.93 4.07
CA ARG A 65 9.51 10.02 5.27
C ARG A 65 8.79 10.73 6.41
N ASP A 66 8.15 11.87 6.16
CA ASP A 66 7.45 12.64 7.19
C ASP A 66 6.29 11.83 7.81
N VAL A 67 5.49 11.17 6.96
CA VAL A 67 4.38 10.31 7.37
C VAL A 67 4.89 9.06 8.12
N ALA A 68 5.99 8.45 7.66
CA ALA A 68 6.56 7.29 8.33
C ALA A 68 7.11 7.65 9.71
N ALA A 69 7.90 8.73 9.81
CA ALA A 69 8.54 9.17 11.04
C ALA A 69 7.53 9.43 12.16
N ARG A 70 6.43 10.14 11.86
CA ARG A 70 5.39 10.44 12.87
C ARG A 70 4.61 9.22 13.35
N ASN A 71 4.59 8.14 12.58
CA ASN A 71 3.93 6.88 12.94
C ASN A 71 4.91 5.81 13.45
N GLY A 72 6.19 6.14 13.60
CA GLY A 72 7.22 5.18 14.01
C GLY A 72 7.47 4.09 12.97
N TRP A 73 7.19 4.36 11.68
CA TRP A 73 7.46 3.44 10.59
C TRP A 73 8.79 3.76 9.91
N THR A 74 9.45 2.74 9.37
CA THR A 74 10.62 2.94 8.51
C THR A 74 10.16 3.28 7.08
N PRO A 75 10.52 4.43 6.52
CA PRO A 75 10.13 4.80 5.17
C PRO A 75 10.93 4.00 4.13
N VAL A 76 10.26 3.50 3.10
CA VAL A 76 10.88 2.88 1.94
C VAL A 76 10.17 3.40 0.68
N CYS A 77 10.87 4.25 -0.06
CA CYS A 77 10.35 4.82 -1.29
C CYS A 77 11.47 4.99 -2.32
N SER A 78 11.34 4.35 -3.48
CA SER A 78 12.28 4.48 -4.60
C SER A 78 11.90 5.59 -5.59
N VAL A 79 10.77 6.25 -5.37
CA VAL A 79 10.18 7.23 -6.29
C VAL A 79 10.77 8.61 -6.04
N GLN A 80 11.40 9.20 -7.05
CA GLN A 80 12.03 10.54 -6.95
C GLN A 80 11.14 11.68 -7.48
N THR A 81 9.91 11.38 -7.91
CA THR A 81 8.99 12.37 -8.48
C THR A 81 8.73 13.52 -7.50
N LYS A 82 8.84 14.75 -8.01
CA LYS A 82 8.47 15.95 -7.24
C LYS A 82 6.96 16.13 -7.23
N VAL A 83 6.43 16.38 -6.03
CA VAL A 83 5.03 16.72 -5.81
C VAL A 83 4.91 18.23 -5.82
N ALA A 84 4.19 18.77 -6.80
CA ALA A 84 4.02 20.22 -6.95
C ALA A 84 3.32 20.81 -5.73
N ARG A 85 2.18 20.24 -5.35
CA ARG A 85 1.46 20.54 -4.12
C ARG A 85 0.57 19.37 -3.74
N ILE A 86 0.52 19.03 -2.47
CA ILE A 86 -0.46 18.09 -1.94
C ILE A 86 -0.86 18.49 -0.52
N ASP A 87 -2.15 18.40 -0.27
CA ASP A 87 -2.74 18.66 1.04
C ASP A 87 -3.32 17.36 1.59
N GLN A 88 -2.99 17.07 2.85
CA GLN A 88 -3.73 16.17 3.71
C GLN A 88 -4.80 17.03 4.39
N ASN A 89 -6.08 16.75 4.16
CA ASN A 89 -7.16 17.54 4.74
C ASN A 89 -8.15 16.65 5.49
N ASN A 90 -8.10 16.70 6.82
CA ASN A 90 -8.93 15.92 7.72
C ASN A 90 -9.05 14.44 7.31
N GLU A 91 -7.94 13.85 6.92
CA GLU A 91 -7.88 12.45 6.50
C GLU A 91 -6.79 11.71 7.26
N SER A 92 -6.94 10.39 7.38
CA SER A 92 -5.94 9.56 8.05
C SER A 92 -4.68 9.39 7.21
N ASP A 93 -3.58 9.03 7.85
CA ASP A 93 -2.29 8.82 7.18
C ASP A 93 -2.37 7.66 6.18
N PHE A 94 -3.15 6.63 6.51
CA PHE A 94 -3.45 5.54 5.59
C PHE A 94 -4.18 6.02 4.34
N ASN A 95 -5.22 6.85 4.50
CA ASN A 95 -5.98 7.36 3.36
C ASN A 95 -5.13 8.31 2.51
N PHE A 96 -4.43 9.24 3.17
CA PHE A 96 -3.54 10.19 2.52
C PHE A 96 -2.50 9.50 1.65
N ILE A 97 -1.76 8.52 2.21
CA ILE A 97 -0.66 7.91 1.48
C ILE A 97 -1.13 6.99 0.35
N THR A 98 -2.26 6.30 0.54
CA THR A 98 -2.84 5.46 -0.52
C THR A 98 -3.39 6.31 -1.66
N ARG A 99 -3.99 7.46 -1.37
CA ARG A 99 -4.43 8.45 -2.36
C ARG A 99 -3.23 9.06 -3.11
N LEU A 100 -2.21 9.51 -2.39
CA LEU A 100 -0.99 10.08 -2.97
C LEU A 100 -0.29 9.07 -3.88
N ALA A 101 -0.11 7.83 -3.41
CA ALA A 101 0.52 6.79 -4.20
C ALA A 101 -0.24 6.54 -5.51
N ARG A 102 -1.57 6.43 -5.47
CA ARG A 102 -2.38 6.25 -6.69
C ARG A 102 -2.21 7.39 -7.68
N GLN A 103 -2.11 8.64 -7.21
CA GLN A 103 -1.95 9.82 -8.07
C GLN A 103 -0.61 9.82 -8.83
N TYR A 104 0.43 9.23 -8.24
CA TYR A 104 1.77 9.13 -8.83
C TYR A 104 2.09 7.72 -9.36
N ASP A 105 1.06 6.95 -9.71
CA ASP A 105 1.12 5.57 -10.20
C ASP A 105 2.01 4.63 -9.36
N CYS A 106 1.85 4.75 -8.05
CA CYS A 106 2.51 3.95 -7.05
C CYS A 106 1.51 3.11 -6.25
N THR A 107 2.04 2.12 -5.55
CA THR A 107 1.35 1.38 -4.49
C THR A 107 1.86 1.84 -3.14
N ALA A 108 0.99 1.86 -2.13
CA ALA A 108 1.38 2.11 -0.74
C ALA A 108 0.94 0.93 0.14
N LYS A 109 1.85 0.45 0.97
CA LYS A 109 1.59 -0.64 1.93
C LYS A 109 2.38 -0.41 3.21
N VAL A 110 1.74 -0.64 4.36
CA VAL A 110 2.45 -0.76 5.64
C VAL A 110 2.61 -2.24 5.97
N ALA A 111 3.83 -2.68 6.16
CA ALA A 111 4.15 -4.06 6.52
C ALA A 111 5.48 -4.12 7.27
N ASP A 112 5.57 -4.99 8.27
CA ASP A 112 6.81 -5.23 9.03
C ASP A 112 7.40 -3.93 9.65
N GLY A 113 6.53 -3.02 10.09
CA GLY A 113 6.93 -1.71 10.60
C GLY A 113 7.47 -0.74 9.55
N LYS A 114 7.34 -1.05 8.26
CA LYS A 114 7.81 -0.21 7.14
C LYS A 114 6.64 0.36 6.36
N LEU A 115 6.76 1.62 5.93
CA LEU A 115 5.88 2.25 4.95
C LEU A 115 6.53 2.14 3.56
N LEU A 116 5.99 1.24 2.75
CA LEU A 116 6.46 0.90 1.42
C LEU A 116 5.66 1.70 0.38
N VAL A 117 6.32 2.59 -0.36
CA VAL A 117 5.72 3.27 -1.51
C VAL A 117 6.56 3.02 -2.76
N MET A 118 6.00 2.25 -3.69
CA MET A 118 6.73 1.72 -4.84
C MET A 118 5.96 1.95 -6.14
N PRO A 119 6.64 2.21 -7.28
CA PRO A 119 5.96 2.33 -8.57
C PRO A 119 5.20 1.05 -8.91
N ARG A 120 4.03 1.20 -9.57
CA ARG A 120 3.33 0.06 -10.12
C ARG A 120 4.19 -0.65 -11.17
N GLN A 121 4.08 -1.98 -11.20
CA GLN A 121 4.73 -2.82 -12.22
C GLN A 121 6.27 -2.68 -12.30
N ALA A 122 6.94 -2.14 -11.27
CA ALA A 122 8.39 -1.98 -11.28
C ALA A 122 9.18 -3.30 -11.29
N GLY A 123 8.54 -4.44 -10.98
CA GLY A 123 9.19 -5.75 -10.96
C GLY A 123 10.31 -5.89 -9.92
N GLN A 124 10.39 -4.97 -8.95
CA GLN A 124 11.43 -4.91 -7.94
C GLN A 124 10.82 -5.05 -6.54
N SER A 125 11.62 -5.56 -5.61
CA SER A 125 11.34 -5.58 -4.19
C SER A 125 11.67 -4.24 -3.53
N SER A 126 11.26 -4.08 -2.28
CA SER A 126 11.60 -2.94 -1.43
C SER A 126 13.11 -2.74 -1.23
N SER A 127 13.91 -3.79 -1.47
CA SER A 127 15.37 -3.78 -1.42
C SER A 127 16.04 -3.45 -2.76
N GLY A 128 15.26 -3.15 -3.80
CA GLY A 128 15.75 -2.91 -5.17
C GLY A 128 16.08 -4.17 -5.96
N LYS A 129 16.08 -5.35 -5.32
CA LYS A 129 16.26 -6.64 -6.02
C LYS A 129 15.10 -6.93 -6.95
N ALA A 130 15.37 -7.42 -8.15
CA ALA A 130 14.35 -7.92 -9.06
C ALA A 130 13.52 -9.02 -8.39
N LEU A 131 12.20 -8.97 -8.57
CA LEU A 131 11.30 -10.02 -8.11
C LEU A 131 11.56 -11.28 -8.94
N ALA A 132 11.76 -12.41 -8.25
CA ALA A 132 11.97 -13.69 -8.92
C ALA A 132 10.74 -14.04 -9.76
N MET A 133 10.97 -14.41 -11.01
CA MET A 133 9.93 -14.98 -11.86
C MET A 133 9.69 -16.42 -11.42
N ILE A 134 8.46 -16.73 -11.03
CA ILE A 134 8.06 -18.10 -10.66
C ILE A 134 7.22 -18.64 -11.81
N THR A 135 7.70 -19.72 -12.43
CA THR A 135 6.93 -20.45 -13.44
C THR A 135 6.00 -21.43 -12.74
N ILE A 136 4.71 -21.31 -12.98
CA ILE A 136 3.69 -22.23 -12.47
C ILE A 136 3.14 -23.03 -13.65
N THR A 137 3.18 -24.35 -13.55
CA THR A 137 2.65 -25.27 -14.57
C THR A 137 1.31 -25.87 -14.12
N ARG A 138 0.62 -26.55 -15.03
CA ARG A 138 -0.64 -27.25 -14.70
C ARG A 138 -0.43 -28.37 -13.66
N ALA A 139 0.76 -28.97 -13.60
CA ALA A 139 1.06 -30.00 -12.62
C ALA A 139 1.17 -29.44 -11.19
N ASP A 140 1.45 -28.15 -11.05
CA ASP A 140 1.63 -27.49 -9.75
C ASP A 140 0.32 -27.00 -9.11
N VAL A 141 -0.81 -27.08 -9.84
CA VAL A 141 -2.07 -26.43 -9.46
C VAL A 141 -3.22 -27.43 -9.42
N SER A 142 -3.87 -27.55 -8.25
CA SER A 142 -5.03 -28.43 -8.07
C SER A 142 -6.33 -27.89 -8.68
N ARG A 143 -6.50 -26.55 -8.70
CA ARG A 143 -7.68 -25.88 -9.27
C ARG A 143 -7.31 -24.49 -9.79
N TYR A 144 -7.78 -24.13 -10.98
CA TYR A 144 -7.61 -22.79 -11.54
C TYR A 144 -8.97 -22.20 -11.97
N SER A 145 -9.08 -20.87 -11.92
CA SER A 145 -10.21 -20.11 -12.44
C SER A 145 -9.70 -18.80 -13.00
N PHE A 146 -9.93 -18.54 -14.28
CA PHE A 146 -9.58 -17.27 -14.92
C PHE A 146 -10.85 -16.48 -15.20
N LYS A 147 -10.89 -15.23 -14.74
CA LYS A 147 -11.97 -14.30 -15.02
C LYS A 147 -11.42 -13.11 -15.79
N PHE A 148 -11.81 -13.00 -17.04
CA PHE A 148 -11.53 -11.83 -17.87
C PHE A 148 -12.74 -10.89 -17.77
N GLY A 149 -12.50 -9.61 -17.52
CA GLY A 149 -13.56 -8.62 -17.35
C GLY A 149 -13.21 -7.35 -18.11
N ASP A 150 -14.01 -7.04 -19.14
CA ASP A 150 -13.77 -5.88 -20.01
C ASP A 150 -14.41 -4.59 -19.49
N ARG A 151 -15.23 -4.68 -18.44
CA ARG A 151 -16.07 -3.57 -17.93
C ARG A 151 -15.26 -2.38 -17.41
N SER A 152 -14.00 -2.58 -17.04
CA SER A 152 -13.08 -1.50 -16.63
C SER A 152 -12.09 -1.09 -17.72
N SER A 153 -12.11 -1.73 -18.90
CA SER A 153 -11.27 -1.32 -20.02
C SER A 153 -11.86 -0.05 -20.65
N GLN A 154 -11.05 1.00 -20.73
CA GLN A 154 -11.42 2.24 -21.39
C GLN A 154 -10.48 2.43 -22.56
N LYS A 155 -11.03 2.72 -23.75
CA LYS A 155 -10.22 2.95 -24.96
C LYS A 155 -9.47 4.29 -24.92
N ALA A 156 -10.00 5.26 -24.18
CA ALA A 156 -9.42 6.59 -24.00
C ALA A 156 -9.87 7.16 -22.65
N VAL A 157 -9.04 8.01 -22.04
CA VAL A 157 -9.39 8.73 -20.81
C VAL A 157 -9.28 10.24 -21.04
N LYS A 158 -10.38 10.97 -20.84
CA LYS A 158 -10.42 12.43 -20.95
C LYS A 158 -10.49 13.07 -19.58
N THR A 159 -9.60 14.02 -19.31
CA THR A 159 -9.64 14.88 -18.13
C THR A 159 -9.72 16.34 -18.56
N LYS A 160 -10.38 17.18 -17.76
CA LYS A 160 -10.51 18.62 -18.03
C LYS A 160 -9.85 19.40 -16.92
N HIS A 161 -9.13 20.45 -17.27
CA HIS A 161 -8.58 21.43 -16.33
C HIS A 161 -8.75 22.84 -16.88
N GLN A 162 -8.77 23.84 -15.99
CA GLN A 162 -8.72 25.24 -16.41
C GLN A 162 -7.28 25.68 -16.60
N ASP A 163 -7.00 26.31 -17.74
CA ASP A 163 -5.73 26.96 -17.99
C ASP A 163 -5.59 28.21 -17.12
N LYS A 164 -4.49 28.31 -16.35
CA LYS A 164 -4.29 29.41 -15.38
C LYS A 164 -4.12 30.79 -16.02
N LYS A 165 -3.74 30.88 -17.30
CA LYS A 165 -3.48 32.15 -17.99
C LYS A 165 -4.72 32.63 -18.74
N SER A 166 -5.44 31.74 -19.40
CA SER A 166 -6.59 32.07 -20.26
C SER A 166 -7.96 31.84 -19.62
N GLY A 167 -8.03 31.05 -18.53
CA GLY A 167 -9.30 30.67 -17.90
C GLY A 167 -10.15 29.68 -18.72
N ALA A 168 -9.67 29.29 -19.91
CA ALA A 168 -10.37 28.35 -20.78
C ALA A 168 -10.25 26.91 -20.25
N LEU A 169 -11.28 26.09 -20.53
CA LEU A 169 -11.27 24.65 -20.24
C LEU A 169 -10.40 23.92 -21.27
N ALA A 170 -9.25 23.42 -20.84
CA ALA A 170 -8.38 22.55 -21.62
C ALA A 170 -8.72 21.08 -21.34
N VAL A 171 -8.99 20.32 -22.39
CA VAL A 171 -9.24 18.88 -22.33
C VAL A 171 -7.95 18.15 -22.69
N ILE A 172 -7.51 17.23 -21.82
CA ILE A 172 -6.39 16.33 -22.09
C ILE A 172 -6.98 14.93 -22.31
N GLU A 173 -6.66 14.34 -23.45
CA GLU A 173 -6.96 12.93 -23.78
C GLU A 173 -5.66 12.14 -23.68
N LEU A 174 -5.69 11.08 -22.87
CA LEU A 174 -4.61 10.10 -22.71
C LEU A 174 -4.96 8.82 -23.48
#